data_AF-A0A7S2E7L4-F1
#
_entry.id   AF-A0A7S2E7L4-F1
#
_cell.length_a   1.000
_cell.length_b   1.000
_cell.length_c   1.000
_cell.angle_alpha   90.00
_cell.angle_beta   90.00
_cell.angle_gamma   90.00
#
_symmetry.space_group_name_H-M   'P 1'
#
loop_
_entity.id
_entity.type
_entity.pdbx_description
1 polymer ?
#
loop_
_entity_poly.entity_id
_entity_poly.type
_entity_poly.pdbx_seq_one_letter_code
_entity_poly.pdbx_strand_id
1 'polypeptide(L)'
;MVMYHRLIAAALSAVPLFAAAEGSSSGLLRGVKKERVLQTGDAADGALAEFYNGIADGGEVKTDLDALKNSAAFPGSPTSTSMLTDLLEIPQDAGHDYGTRITTFIKPKVTGMYTFWVASDDYGEVYLSTDETPENKKLIASVNGWTYSRQWKKNEATQRSGPIPLVKDTPYYFEGLHKEGSGGD
;
A
#
# COMPACT_ATOMS: atom_id res chain seq x y z
N MET A 1 -20.40 10.98 -15.30
CA MET A 1 -19.93 11.08 -13.91
C MET A 1 -19.31 9.75 -13.58
N VAL A 2 -18.04 9.56 -13.95
CA VAL A 2 -17.31 8.30 -13.76
C VAL A 2 -16.00 8.72 -13.10
N MET A 3 -15.87 8.39 -11.82
CA MET A 3 -14.57 8.31 -11.16
C MET A 3 -14.31 6.81 -11.01
N TYR A 4 -13.06 6.35 -10.98
CA TYR A 4 -12.49 5.42 -9.99
C TYR A 4 -11.21 4.72 -10.52
N HIS A 5 -10.04 5.36 -10.43
CA HIS A 5 -8.75 4.68 -10.51
C HIS A 5 -7.96 5.01 -9.26
N ARG A 6 -7.79 4.07 -8.31
CA ARG A 6 -6.98 4.30 -7.10
C ARG A 6 -6.30 3.02 -6.61
N LEU A 7 -4.99 3.07 -6.42
CA LEU A 7 -4.15 2.23 -5.54
C LEU A 7 -3.09 3.19 -4.92
N ILE A 8 -2.56 3.13 -3.70
CA ILE A 8 -2.50 2.21 -2.58
C ILE A 8 -3.10 2.97 -1.39
N ALA A 9 -3.78 2.32 -0.44
CA ALA A 9 -3.95 2.96 0.86
C ALA A 9 -3.93 1.91 1.94
N ALA A 10 -2.81 1.86 2.65
CA ALA A 10 -2.79 1.18 3.92
C ALA A 10 -3.56 2.04 4.94
N ALA A 11 -4.47 1.41 5.67
CA ALA A 11 -5.22 2.03 6.74
C ALA A 11 -4.65 1.52 8.06
N LEU A 12 -4.29 2.43 8.97
CA LEU A 12 -3.70 2.05 10.24
C LEU A 12 -4.79 1.84 11.30
N SER A 13 -4.91 0.62 11.82
CA SER A 13 -5.47 0.40 13.15
C SER A 13 -4.34 -0.04 14.06
N ALA A 14 -3.74 0.89 14.82
CA ALA A 14 -2.81 0.54 15.88
C ALA A 14 -3.62 0.16 17.13
N VAL A 15 -3.54 -1.10 17.55
CA VAL A 15 -3.88 -1.47 18.93
C VAL A 15 -2.58 -1.40 19.72
N PRO A 16 -2.38 -0.41 20.61
CA PRO A 16 -1.18 -0.36 21.43
C PRO A 16 -1.09 -1.62 22.29
N LEU A 17 0.08 -2.26 22.29
CA LEU A 17 0.36 -3.29 23.29
C LEU A 17 0.56 -2.56 24.63
N PHE A 18 -0.46 -2.54 25.48
CA PHE A 18 -0.24 -2.16 26.86
C PHE A 18 0.59 -3.28 27.52
N ALA A 19 1.76 -2.92 28.05
CA ALA A 19 2.34 -3.73 29.12
C ALA A 19 1.31 -3.72 30.27
N ALA A 20 0.90 -4.89 30.76
CA ALA A 20 0.11 -4.99 31.96
C ALA A 20 0.98 -4.49 33.13
N ALA A 21 0.97 -3.18 33.38
CA ALA A 21 1.41 -2.61 34.63
C ALA A 21 0.19 -2.63 35.56
N GLU A 22 0.26 -3.43 36.61
CA GLU A 22 -0.73 -3.46 37.66
C GLU A 22 -0.88 -2.08 38.29
N GLY A 23 -2.12 -1.61 38.47
CA GLY A 23 -2.43 -0.55 39.42
C GLY A 23 -2.92 0.78 38.85
N SER A 24 -4.24 0.96 38.96
CA SER A 24 -4.95 2.22 39.27
C SER A 24 -5.17 3.31 38.20
N SER A 25 -6.47 3.41 37.88
CA SER A 25 -7.30 4.62 37.73
C SER A 25 -7.09 5.57 36.54
N SER A 26 -8.10 5.53 35.67
CA SER A 26 -8.82 6.70 35.15
C SER A 26 -8.02 7.70 34.32
N GLY A 27 -7.72 7.32 33.08
CA GLY A 27 -7.27 8.22 32.03
C GLY A 27 -7.80 7.78 30.67
N LEU A 28 -9.09 8.03 30.43
CA LEU A 28 -9.77 8.12 29.14
C LEU A 28 -9.09 7.37 27.96
N LEU A 29 -9.38 6.07 27.83
CA LEU A 29 -9.17 5.35 26.56
C LEU A 29 -10.08 5.96 25.49
N ARG A 30 -9.66 7.07 24.87
CA ARG A 30 -10.26 7.58 23.63
C ARG A 30 -9.93 6.57 22.55
N GLY A 31 -10.82 5.59 22.41
CA GLY A 31 -10.73 4.53 21.43
C GLY A 31 -10.51 5.10 20.03
N VAL A 32 -9.43 4.69 19.39
CA VAL A 32 -9.23 4.84 17.94
C VAL A 32 -10.19 3.85 17.27
N LYS A 33 -11.46 4.23 17.15
CA LYS A 33 -12.53 3.45 16.50
C LYS A 33 -12.80 3.92 15.05
N LYS A 34 -11.80 4.43 14.34
CA LYS A 34 -11.98 4.77 12.93
C LYS A 34 -10.74 4.40 12.13
N GLU A 35 -10.95 3.53 11.14
CA GLU A 35 -10.01 3.22 10.07
C GLU A 35 -9.51 4.56 9.50
N ARG A 36 -8.25 4.91 9.75
CA ARG A 36 -7.63 6.14 9.23
C ARG A 36 -6.68 5.74 8.11
N VAL A 37 -6.89 6.34 6.93
CA VAL A 37 -5.98 6.25 5.79
C VAL A 37 -4.60 6.74 6.24
N LEU A 38 -3.53 5.97 5.96
CA LEU A 38 -2.17 6.39 6.27
C LEU A 38 -1.88 7.73 5.59
N GLN A 39 -1.41 8.68 6.39
CA GLN A 39 -0.91 9.95 5.87
C GLN A 39 0.57 9.79 5.59
N THR A 40 1.09 10.50 4.61
CA THR A 40 2.53 10.60 4.31
C THR A 40 3.38 11.11 5.46
N GLY A 41 2.79 11.70 6.51
CA GLY A 41 3.50 11.99 7.77
C GLY A 41 3.79 10.76 8.65
N ASP A 42 3.19 9.60 8.31
CA ASP A 42 3.51 8.28 8.86
C ASP A 42 4.59 7.56 8.01
N ALA A 43 4.86 8.05 6.80
CA ALA A 43 6.08 7.80 6.05
C ALA A 43 7.15 8.82 6.49
N ALA A 44 8.44 8.44 6.56
CA ALA A 44 9.45 9.33 7.11
C ALA A 44 9.57 10.68 6.36
N ASP A 45 9.38 10.70 5.03
CA ASP A 45 9.60 11.87 4.16
C ASP A 45 8.72 11.85 2.87
N GLY A 46 7.52 11.26 2.93
CA GLY A 46 6.67 11.02 1.75
C GLY A 46 6.97 9.70 1.03
N ALA A 47 6.40 9.48 -0.16
CA ALA A 47 6.62 8.27 -0.94
C ALA A 47 6.96 8.58 -2.39
N LEU A 48 7.91 7.84 -2.96
CA LEU A 48 8.28 7.94 -4.36
C LEU A 48 7.37 7.01 -5.17
N ALA A 49 6.59 7.57 -6.09
CA ALA A 49 5.86 6.82 -7.10
C ALA A 49 6.64 6.84 -8.42
N GLU A 50 6.91 5.66 -8.97
CA GLU A 50 7.58 5.41 -10.23
C GLU A 50 6.57 4.83 -11.21
N PHE A 51 6.35 5.48 -12.36
CA PHE A 51 5.39 5.07 -13.38
C PHE A 51 6.11 4.45 -14.58
N TYR A 52 5.58 3.34 -15.09
CA TYR A 52 6.11 2.61 -16.23
C TYR A 52 5.00 2.51 -17.27
N ASN A 53 5.10 3.27 -18.36
CA ASN A 53 4.09 3.28 -19.42
C ASN A 53 4.37 2.18 -20.47
N GLY A 54 3.34 1.74 -21.17
CA GLY A 54 3.47 0.74 -22.23
C GLY A 54 3.71 -0.67 -21.70
N ILE A 55 3.28 -0.94 -20.47
CA ILE A 55 3.28 -2.27 -19.89
C ILE A 55 2.01 -2.96 -20.40
N ALA A 56 2.09 -3.44 -21.64
CA ALA A 56 0.98 -4.13 -22.30
C ALA A 56 0.66 -5.47 -21.62
N ASP A 57 -0.60 -5.89 -21.72
CA ASP A 57 -1.03 -7.20 -21.24
C ASP A 57 -0.34 -8.32 -22.04
N GLY A 58 0.49 -9.11 -21.36
CA GLY A 58 1.24 -10.22 -21.95
C GLY A 58 0.35 -11.43 -22.26
N GLY A 59 -0.50 -11.35 -23.28
CA GLY A 59 -1.24 -12.50 -23.80
C GLY A 59 -2.36 -13.03 -22.89
N GLU A 60 -2.69 -14.33 -23.01
CA GLU A 60 -3.95 -14.95 -22.51
C GLU A 60 -4.23 -14.79 -21.00
N VAL A 61 -3.22 -14.42 -20.19
CA VAL A 61 -3.41 -14.00 -18.80
C VAL A 61 -3.34 -12.48 -18.75
N LYS A 62 -4.49 -11.86 -19.01
CA LYS A 62 -4.70 -10.42 -18.87
C LYS A 62 -4.43 -10.00 -17.41
N THR A 63 -3.79 -8.85 -17.25
CA THR A 63 -3.70 -8.04 -16.03
C THR A 63 -2.83 -8.51 -14.86
N ASP A 64 -1.88 -9.45 -14.99
CA ASP A 64 -1.00 -9.76 -13.84
C ASP A 64 0.14 -8.74 -13.59
N LEU A 65 0.64 -8.71 -12.36
CA LEU A 65 1.79 -7.90 -11.95
C LEU A 65 3.14 -8.41 -12.51
N ASP A 66 3.19 -9.61 -13.08
CA ASP A 66 4.39 -10.15 -13.71
C ASP A 66 4.72 -9.40 -15.00
N ALA A 67 3.73 -8.85 -15.72
CA ALA A 67 3.98 -7.95 -16.83
C ALA A 67 4.83 -6.72 -16.43
N LEU A 68 4.56 -6.14 -15.26
CA LEU A 68 5.39 -5.07 -14.70
C LEU A 68 6.75 -5.61 -14.24
N LYS A 69 6.77 -6.68 -13.44
CA LYS A 69 7.99 -7.25 -12.84
C LYS A 69 8.99 -7.76 -13.89
N ASN A 70 8.52 -8.24 -15.05
CA ASN A 70 9.34 -8.74 -16.15
C ASN A 70 9.69 -7.67 -17.20
N SER A 71 9.19 -6.45 -17.06
CA SER A 71 9.55 -5.36 -17.97
C SER A 71 11.04 -5.02 -17.83
N ALA A 72 11.73 -4.87 -18.96
CA ALA A 72 13.14 -4.46 -18.96
C ALA A 72 13.38 -3.08 -18.33
N ALA A 73 12.34 -2.25 -18.23
CA ALA A 73 12.39 -0.95 -17.57
C ALA A 73 12.31 -1.07 -16.04
N PHE A 74 11.77 -2.18 -15.52
CA PHE A 74 11.55 -2.35 -14.09
C PHE A 74 12.77 -2.97 -13.39
N PRO A 75 13.15 -2.51 -12.17
CA PRO A 75 12.64 -1.32 -11.50
C PRO A 75 13.38 -0.03 -11.90
N GLY A 76 14.53 -0.10 -12.58
CA GLY A 76 15.52 0.99 -12.62
C GLY A 76 15.34 2.07 -13.68
N SER A 77 14.31 2.02 -14.53
CA SER A 77 14.11 2.96 -15.65
C SER A 77 12.65 3.35 -15.82
N PRO A 78 12.02 4.01 -14.82
CA PRO A 78 10.64 4.47 -14.94
C PRO A 78 10.48 5.54 -16.02
N THR A 79 9.29 5.59 -16.62
CA THR A 79 8.91 6.63 -17.57
C THR A 79 8.80 8.00 -16.90
N SER A 80 8.26 8.04 -15.68
CA SER A 80 8.17 9.25 -14.88
C SER A 80 8.17 8.93 -13.39
N THR A 81 8.40 9.95 -12.56
CA THR A 81 8.36 9.83 -11.11
C THR A 81 7.54 10.97 -10.51
N SER A 82 6.96 10.73 -9.34
CA SER A 82 6.23 11.72 -8.56
C SER A 82 6.44 11.50 -7.06
N MET A 83 6.50 12.58 -6.29
CA MET A 83 6.51 12.50 -4.83
C MET A 83 5.08 12.60 -4.31
N LEU A 84 4.64 11.57 -3.60
CA LEU A 84 3.38 11.57 -2.87
C LEU A 84 3.61 12.19 -1.49
N THR A 85 3.00 13.35 -1.25
CA THR A 85 3.22 14.16 -0.05
C THR A 85 2.05 14.21 0.92
N ASP A 86 0.89 13.65 0.57
CA ASP A 86 -0.30 13.63 1.45
C ASP A 86 -0.82 12.22 1.81
N LEU A 87 -0.99 11.35 0.81
CA LEU A 87 -1.48 9.96 0.96
C LEU A 87 -0.60 9.03 0.12
N LEU A 88 -0.53 7.74 0.47
CA LEU A 88 0.12 6.72 -0.36
C LEU A 88 -0.70 6.32 -1.60
N GLU A 89 -1.43 7.28 -2.17
CA GLU A 89 -2.46 7.09 -3.20
C GLU A 89 -1.99 7.81 -4.47
N ILE A 90 -1.95 7.11 -5.61
CA ILE A 90 -1.63 7.76 -6.89
C ILE A 90 -2.83 8.58 -7.39
N PRO A 91 -2.56 9.66 -8.16
CA PRO A 91 -3.62 10.46 -8.77
C PRO A 91 -4.53 9.63 -9.67
N GLN A 92 -5.78 10.06 -9.80
CA GLN A 92 -6.75 9.45 -10.72
C GLN A 92 -6.32 9.64 -12.18
N ASP A 93 -6.70 8.70 -13.04
CA ASP A 93 -6.57 8.76 -14.51
C ASP A 93 -5.10 8.88 -14.99
N ALA A 94 -4.21 8.10 -14.38
CA ALA A 94 -2.79 8.06 -14.73
C ALA A 94 -2.52 7.48 -16.15
N GLY A 95 -3.52 6.86 -16.78
CA GLY A 95 -3.46 6.34 -18.15
C GLY A 95 -4.03 4.93 -18.26
N HIS A 96 -3.70 4.25 -19.36
CA HIS A 96 -3.94 2.81 -19.56
C HIS A 96 -2.62 2.11 -19.82
N ASP A 97 -2.58 0.78 -19.62
CA ASP A 97 -1.41 -0.06 -19.88
C ASP A 97 -0.12 0.46 -19.19
N TYR A 98 -0.23 0.73 -17.89
CA TYR A 98 0.89 1.19 -17.08
C TYR A 98 1.06 0.33 -15.83
N GLY A 99 2.29 0.29 -15.34
CA GLY A 99 2.61 -0.19 -14.01
C GLY A 99 3.07 0.95 -13.12
N THR A 100 2.87 0.81 -11.82
CA THR A 100 3.40 1.75 -10.83
C THR A 100 4.10 1.02 -9.70
N ARG A 101 5.19 1.60 -9.21
CA ARG A 101 5.86 1.21 -7.98
C ARG A 101 5.89 2.39 -7.02
N ILE A 102 5.34 2.20 -5.83
CA ILE A 102 5.43 3.17 -4.74
C ILE A 102 6.42 2.64 -3.72
N THR A 103 7.41 3.44 -3.34
CA THR A 103 8.37 3.09 -2.27
C THR A 103 8.41 4.15 -1.18
N THR A 104 8.51 3.70 0.07
CA THR A 104 8.67 4.57 1.24
C THR A 104 9.17 3.77 2.45
N PHE A 105 9.39 4.47 3.58
CA PHE A 105 9.62 3.88 4.87
C PHE A 105 8.47 4.21 5.82
N ILE A 106 7.79 3.19 6.33
CA ILE A 106 6.78 3.34 7.38
C ILE A 106 7.51 3.52 8.72
N LYS A 107 7.24 4.62 9.41
CA LYS A 107 7.80 4.90 10.74
C LYS A 107 6.65 5.02 11.76
N PRO A 108 6.31 3.93 12.47
CA PRO A 108 5.21 3.89 13.42
C PRO A 108 5.36 4.96 14.50
N LYS A 109 4.30 5.71 14.80
CA LYS A 109 4.32 6.70 15.91
C LYS A 109 4.10 6.06 17.29
N VAL A 110 3.60 4.83 17.31
CA VAL A 110 3.37 4.03 18.53
C VAL A 110 3.75 2.57 18.29
N THR A 111 4.30 1.90 19.30
CA THR A 111 4.49 0.44 19.23
C THR A 111 3.14 -0.24 19.33
N GLY A 112 2.87 -1.22 18.46
CA GLY A 112 1.59 -1.93 18.49
C GLY A 112 1.43 -2.91 17.34
N MET A 113 0.20 -3.42 17.20
CA MET A 113 -0.20 -4.29 16.10
C MET A 113 -0.84 -3.46 14.99
N TYR A 114 -0.34 -3.63 13.76
CA TYR A 114 -0.67 -2.84 12.59
C TYR A 114 -1.32 -3.75 11.54
N THR A 115 -2.46 -3.36 10.98
CA THR A 115 -3.08 -4.06 9.85
C THR A 115 -2.98 -3.18 8.63
N PHE A 116 -2.66 -3.75 7.48
CA PHE A 116 -2.54 -3.04 6.21
C PHE A 116 -3.66 -3.50 5.26
N TRP A 117 -4.08 -2.57 4.41
CA TRP A 117 -5.15 -2.81 3.43
C TRP A 117 -4.71 -2.34 2.05
N VAL A 118 -5.32 -2.90 1.01
CA VAL A 118 -5.05 -2.57 -0.39
C VAL A 118 -6.34 -2.62 -1.21
N ALA A 119 -6.48 -1.72 -2.18
CA ALA A 119 -7.59 -1.66 -3.14
C ALA A 119 -7.04 -1.00 -4.40
N SER A 120 -7.02 -1.72 -5.53
CA SER A 120 -6.52 -1.31 -6.87
C SER A 120 -7.55 -1.60 -7.94
N ASP A 121 -7.42 -0.90 -9.04
CA ASP A 121 -7.95 -1.26 -10.34
C ASP A 121 -6.80 -1.15 -11.33
N ASP A 122 -6.31 -2.19 -12.01
CA ASP A 122 -6.59 -3.60 -11.77
C ASP A 122 -5.72 -4.15 -10.60
N TYR A 123 -4.58 -4.79 -10.86
CA TYR A 123 -3.89 -5.64 -9.89
C TYR A 123 -3.00 -4.83 -8.95
N GLY A 124 -2.90 -5.27 -7.71
CA GLY A 124 -2.15 -4.56 -6.68
C GLY A 124 -1.52 -5.49 -5.66
N GLU A 125 -0.29 -5.20 -5.27
CA GLU A 125 0.42 -5.90 -4.20
C GLU A 125 1.03 -4.88 -3.25
N VAL A 126 1.01 -5.19 -1.96
CA VAL A 126 1.66 -4.39 -0.93
C VAL A 126 2.62 -5.26 -0.14
N TYR A 127 3.83 -4.76 0.01
CA TYR A 127 4.95 -5.40 0.68
C TYR A 127 5.40 -4.56 1.87
N LEU A 128 5.80 -5.24 2.93
CA LEU A 128 6.45 -4.64 4.09
C LEU A 128 7.64 -5.49 4.50
N SER A 129 8.77 -4.83 4.75
CA SER A 129 9.97 -5.45 5.29
C SER A 129 9.91 -5.59 6.81
N THR A 130 10.70 -6.52 7.34
CA THR A 130 10.91 -6.67 8.78
C THR A 130 11.79 -5.57 9.37
N ASP A 131 12.43 -4.77 8.52
CA ASP A 131 13.34 -3.67 8.85
C ASP A 131 13.43 -2.68 7.65
N GLU A 132 14.47 -1.86 7.60
CA GLU A 132 14.69 -0.90 6.50
C GLU A 132 15.29 -1.52 5.22
N THR A 133 15.64 -2.80 5.23
CA THR A 133 16.27 -3.52 4.11
C THR A 133 15.20 -3.94 3.11
N PRO A 134 15.22 -3.45 1.84
CA PRO A 134 14.22 -3.82 0.83
C PRO A 134 14.14 -5.32 0.54
N GLU A 135 15.26 -6.03 0.66
CA GLU A 135 15.38 -7.47 0.39
C GLU A 135 14.60 -8.32 1.40
N ASN A 136 14.30 -7.78 2.59
CA ASN A 136 13.56 -8.47 3.65
C ASN A 136 12.03 -8.29 3.52
N LYS A 137 11.55 -7.63 2.46
CA LYS A 137 10.12 -7.40 2.22
C LYS A 137 9.34 -8.69 2.01
N LYS A 138 8.12 -8.70 2.53
CA LYS A 138 7.16 -9.79 2.37
C LYS A 138 5.85 -9.23 1.84
N LEU A 139 5.18 -9.98 0.97
CA LEU A 139 3.82 -9.65 0.54
C LEU A 139 2.89 -9.74 1.76
N ILE A 140 2.14 -8.67 2.02
CA ILE A 140 1.24 -8.59 3.17
C ILE A 140 -0.23 -8.42 2.79
N ALA A 141 -0.53 -7.92 1.58
CA ALA A 141 -1.88 -7.84 1.03
C ALA A 141 -1.85 -7.71 -0.49
N SER A 142 -2.89 -8.19 -1.18
CA SER A 142 -3.02 -8.07 -2.64
C SER A 142 -4.47 -7.97 -3.14
N VAL A 143 -4.59 -7.49 -4.38
CA VAL A 143 -5.78 -7.51 -5.23
C VAL A 143 -5.40 -8.21 -6.53
N ASN A 144 -6.06 -9.35 -6.80
CA ASN A 144 -5.84 -10.16 -8.00
C ASN A 144 -7.04 -10.00 -8.95
N GLY A 145 -7.16 -8.83 -9.57
CA GLY A 145 -8.36 -8.38 -10.31
C GLY A 145 -8.51 -6.89 -10.11
N TRP A 146 -9.73 -6.39 -9.92
CA TRP A 146 -9.98 -4.97 -9.65
C TRP A 146 -10.88 -4.76 -8.43
N THR A 147 -10.89 -3.55 -7.90
CA THR A 147 -11.74 -3.06 -6.81
C THR A 147 -12.08 -1.60 -7.07
N TYR A 148 -13.25 -1.13 -6.62
CA TYR A 148 -13.47 0.31 -6.60
C TYR A 148 -12.48 0.98 -5.66
N SER A 149 -12.25 2.27 -5.90
CA SER A 149 -11.49 3.13 -5.01
C SER A 149 -11.87 2.92 -3.54
N ARG A 150 -10.87 2.57 -2.72
CA ARG A 150 -11.01 2.39 -1.27
C ARG A 150 -12.04 1.31 -0.88
N GLN A 151 -12.37 0.39 -1.78
CA GLN A 151 -13.25 -0.75 -1.51
C GLN A 151 -12.47 -1.87 -0.82
N TRP A 152 -12.16 -1.66 0.46
CA TRP A 152 -11.29 -2.54 1.26
C TRP A 152 -11.80 -3.98 1.45
N LYS A 153 -13.11 -4.19 1.28
CA LYS A 153 -13.81 -5.43 1.69
C LYS A 153 -14.45 -6.18 0.52
N LYS A 154 -14.04 -5.95 -0.73
CA LYS A 154 -14.52 -6.75 -1.88
C LYS A 154 -14.05 -8.19 -1.75
N ASN A 155 -12.75 -8.36 -1.50
CA ASN A 155 -12.01 -9.60 -1.32
C ASN A 155 -11.15 -9.51 -0.06
N GLU A 156 -11.79 -9.32 1.11
CA GLU A 156 -11.12 -9.03 2.39
C GLU A 156 -10.02 -10.03 2.75
N ALA A 157 -10.14 -11.30 2.34
CA ALA A 157 -9.15 -12.33 2.63
C ALA A 157 -7.75 -12.04 2.06
N THR A 158 -7.66 -11.33 0.93
CA THR A 158 -6.37 -10.95 0.31
C THR A 158 -6.09 -9.47 0.44
N GLN A 159 -7.13 -8.64 0.48
CA GLN A 159 -7.00 -7.18 0.59
C GLN A 159 -6.54 -6.69 1.96
N ARG A 160 -6.38 -7.58 2.93
CA ARG A 160 -6.03 -7.27 4.31
C ARG A 160 -4.89 -8.16 4.82
N SER A 161 -3.89 -7.55 5.44
CA SER A 161 -2.86 -8.29 6.16
C SER A 161 -3.39 -8.92 7.47
N GLY A 162 -2.67 -9.90 7.99
CA GLY A 162 -2.74 -10.17 9.43
C GLY A 162 -2.21 -8.98 10.25
N PRO A 163 -2.42 -8.95 11.57
CA PRO A 163 -1.77 -7.96 12.43
C PRO A 163 -0.24 -8.16 12.44
N ILE A 164 0.50 -7.08 12.21
CA ILE A 164 1.97 -7.05 12.17
C ILE A 164 2.48 -6.21 13.34
N PRO A 165 3.35 -6.74 14.21
CA PRO A 165 3.93 -5.97 15.31
C PRO A 165 4.97 -4.99 14.76
N LEU A 166 4.78 -3.70 15.00
CA LEU A 166 5.75 -2.67 14.65
C LEU A 166 6.15 -1.84 15.88
N VAL A 167 7.41 -1.39 15.89
CA VAL A 167 7.99 -0.64 16.99
C VAL A 167 8.00 0.86 16.67
N LYS A 168 7.66 1.67 17.68
CA LYS A 168 7.69 3.13 17.57
C LYS A 168 9.05 3.62 17.07
N ASP A 169 9.02 4.56 16.13
CA ASP A 169 10.18 5.23 15.55
C ASP A 169 11.17 4.31 14.81
N THR A 170 10.84 3.02 14.62
CA THR A 170 11.62 2.11 13.78
C THR A 170 11.15 2.20 12.32
N PRO A 171 12.05 2.44 11.34
CA PRO A 171 11.69 2.45 9.94
C PRO A 171 11.51 1.03 9.40
N TYR A 172 10.49 0.83 8.58
CA TYR A 172 10.24 -0.41 7.85
C TYR A 172 10.07 -0.09 6.36
N TYR A 173 10.83 -0.75 5.50
CA TYR A 173 10.68 -0.57 4.05
C TYR A 173 9.28 -1.02 3.60
N PHE A 174 8.63 -0.18 2.82
CA PHE A 174 7.31 -0.43 2.25
C PHE A 174 7.36 -0.23 0.74
N GLU A 175 6.78 -1.18 0.03
CA GLU A 175 6.62 -1.10 -1.41
C GLU A 175 5.20 -1.50 -1.75
N GLY A 176 4.59 -0.82 -2.71
CA GLY A 176 3.45 -1.39 -3.37
C GLY A 176 3.57 -1.28 -4.88
N LEU A 177 3.04 -2.30 -5.53
CA LEU A 177 3.06 -2.48 -6.97
C LEU A 177 1.64 -2.43 -7.49
N HIS A 178 1.48 -1.83 -8.65
CA HIS A 178 0.20 -1.68 -9.35
C HIS A 178 0.38 -2.03 -10.82
N LYS A 179 -0.60 -2.71 -11.40
CA LYS A 179 -0.72 -2.88 -12.85
C LYS A 179 -2.14 -2.53 -13.28
N GLU A 180 -2.23 -1.55 -14.16
CA GLU A 180 -3.45 -1.17 -14.90
C GLU A 180 -3.48 -1.90 -16.24
N GLY A 181 -4.58 -2.57 -16.56
CA GLY A 181 -4.83 -3.19 -17.85
C GLY A 181 -5.45 -2.28 -18.90
N SER A 182 -5.95 -2.93 -19.94
CA SER A 182 -6.81 -2.33 -20.97
C SER A 182 -8.28 -2.70 -20.69
N GLY A 183 -8.92 -1.98 -19.78
CA GLY A 183 -10.32 -2.14 -19.39
C GLY A 183 -11.03 -0.78 -19.37
N GLY A 184 -12.35 -0.78 -19.59
CA GLY A 184 -13.17 0.43 -19.47
C GLY A 184 -13.90 0.46 -18.13
N ASP A 185 -13.76 1.58 -17.43
CA ASP A 185 -14.39 1.97 -16.16
C ASP A 185 -15.93 1.83 -16.12
#